data_AF-A0A8T5Q3X8-F1
#
_entry.id   AF-A0A8T5Q3X8-F1
#
_cell.length_a   1.000
_cell.length_b   1.000
_cell.length_c   1.000
_cell.angle_alpha   90.00
_cell.angle_beta   90.00
_cell.angle_gamma   90.00
#
_symmetry.space_group_name_H-M   'P 1'
#
loop_
_entity.id
_entity.type
_entity.pdbx_description
1 polymer ?
#
loop_
_entity_poly.entity_id
_entity_poly.type
_entity_poly.pdbx_seq_one_letter_code
_entity_poly.pdbx_strand_id
1 'polypeptide(L)'
;MSSKTKGTNVERELIHLFWQHKHPAIRVAGSGSSTYPSPDIIVSVNSKIYAIEVKSLKEKTKYLKEKEVSDLVIFAQLFKATPIIAIKKKREGWFYTKVKDLRKTPKGFSTTKLIPLNKLIAKKL
;
A
#
# COMPACT_ATOMS: atom_id res chain seq x y z
N MET A 1 -3.69 17.49 15.22
CA MET A 1 -4.09 16.31 14.42
C MET A 1 -3.40 15.05 14.92
N SER A 2 -4.16 14.01 15.28
CA SER A 2 -3.62 12.73 15.75
C SER A 2 -2.87 11.96 14.65
N SER A 3 -2.05 10.98 15.03
CA SER A 3 -1.34 10.09 14.08
C SER A 3 -2.32 9.33 13.17
N LYS A 4 -3.47 8.91 13.72
CA LYS A 4 -4.54 8.20 13.01
C LYS A 4 -5.14 9.06 11.89
N THR A 5 -5.47 10.32 12.17
CA THR A 5 -5.99 11.25 11.16
C THR A 5 -5.00 11.47 10.00
N LYS A 6 -3.69 11.53 10.31
CA LYS A 6 -2.65 11.65 9.28
C LYS A 6 -2.56 10.41 8.38
N GLY A 7 -2.70 9.21 8.96
CA GLY A 7 -2.74 7.95 8.19
C GLY A 7 -3.93 7.91 7.23
N THR A 8 -5.13 8.17 7.76
CA THR A 8 -6.36 8.16 6.95
C THR A 8 -6.33 9.20 5.82
N ASN A 9 -5.72 10.37 6.04
CA ASN A 9 -5.59 11.37 4.97
C ASN A 9 -4.66 10.90 3.85
N VAL A 10 -3.59 10.16 4.18
CA VAL A 10 -2.68 9.59 3.19
C VAL A 10 -3.35 8.47 2.39
N GLU A 11 -4.15 7.61 3.03
CA GLU A 11 -4.98 6.61 2.34
C GLU A 11 -5.96 7.27 1.37
N ARG A 12 -6.69 8.31 1.82
CA ARG A 12 -7.63 9.07 0.98
C ARG A 12 -6.96 9.72 -0.22
N GLU A 13 -5.81 10.35 -0.02
CA GLU A 13 -5.01 10.94 -1.10
C GLU A 13 -4.69 9.90 -2.19
N LEU A 14 -4.28 8.69 -1.78
CA LEU A 14 -4.00 7.60 -2.72
C LEU A 14 -5.24 7.12 -3.46
N ILE A 15 -6.38 6.99 -2.77
CA ILE A 15 -7.66 6.62 -3.39
C ILE A 15 -8.04 7.64 -4.47
N HIS A 16 -7.99 8.94 -4.14
CA HIS A 16 -8.30 9.99 -5.11
C HIS A 16 -7.34 9.96 -6.31
N LEU A 17 -6.06 9.70 -6.09
CA LEU A 17 -5.08 9.54 -7.16
C LEU A 17 -5.46 8.40 -8.12
N PHE A 18 -5.91 7.25 -7.61
CA PHE A 18 -6.38 6.16 -8.47
C PHE A 18 -7.65 6.54 -9.26
N TRP A 19 -8.63 7.17 -8.60
CA TRP A 19 -9.87 7.62 -9.25
C TRP A 19 -9.63 8.68 -10.34
N GLN A 20 -8.68 9.60 -10.13
CA GLN A 20 -8.25 10.57 -11.16
C GLN A 20 -7.75 9.89 -12.44
N HIS A 21 -7.27 8.65 -12.34
CA HIS A 21 -6.79 7.85 -13.47
C HIS A 21 -7.75 6.73 -13.86
N LYS A 22 -9.03 6.80 -13.44
CA LYS A 22 -10.09 5.82 -13.75
C LYS A 22 -9.79 4.40 -13.26
N HIS A 23 -9.07 4.28 -12.15
CA HIS A 23 -8.84 3.01 -11.46
C HIS A 23 -9.71 2.98 -10.19
N PRO A 24 -10.80 2.19 -10.16
CA PRO A 24 -11.68 2.14 -8.98
C PRO A 24 -10.92 1.62 -7.76
N ALA A 25 -10.92 2.42 -6.70
CA ALA A 25 -10.25 2.12 -5.44
C ALA A 25 -11.19 2.32 -4.25
N ILE A 26 -11.09 1.42 -3.26
CA ILE A 26 -11.85 1.47 -2.01
C ILE A 26 -10.92 1.34 -0.81
N ARG A 27 -11.32 1.98 0.30
CA ARG A 27 -10.66 1.84 1.61
C ARG A 27 -11.30 0.69 2.37
N VAL A 28 -10.50 -0.15 3.00
CA VAL A 28 -11.03 -1.25 3.83
C VAL A 28 -11.44 -0.69 5.20
N ALA A 29 -12.67 -0.98 5.60
CA ALA A 29 -13.18 -0.56 6.90
C ALA A 29 -12.45 -1.32 8.02
N GLY A 30 -11.95 -0.58 9.01
CA GLY A 30 -11.33 -1.18 10.19
C GLY A 30 -10.02 -1.96 9.93
N SER A 31 -9.30 -1.70 8.83
CA SER A 31 -8.07 -2.45 8.46
C SER A 31 -7.09 -2.64 9.62
N GLY A 32 -6.84 -1.58 10.40
CA GLY A 32 -5.93 -1.61 11.56
C GLY A 32 -6.46 -2.26 12.84
N SER A 33 -7.72 -2.68 12.89
CA SER A 33 -8.36 -3.32 14.05
C SER A 33 -9.14 -4.59 13.69
N SER A 34 -9.05 -5.05 12.44
CA SER A 34 -9.72 -6.24 11.96
C SER A 34 -9.13 -7.48 12.62
N THR A 35 -10.00 -8.42 13.00
CA THR A 35 -9.58 -9.77 13.44
C THR A 35 -9.10 -10.62 12.26
N TYR A 36 -9.54 -10.30 11.05
CA TYR A 36 -9.14 -10.97 9.82
C TYR A 36 -8.00 -10.22 9.12
N PRO A 37 -7.13 -10.91 8.36
CA PRO A 37 -6.16 -10.26 7.50
C PRO A 37 -6.83 -9.23 6.60
N SER A 38 -6.32 -8.00 6.56
CA SER A 38 -6.97 -6.89 5.84
C SER A 38 -5.92 -5.90 5.33
N PRO A 39 -5.96 -5.50 4.05
CA PRO A 39 -5.14 -4.40 3.55
C PRO A 39 -5.78 -3.06 3.94
N ASP A 40 -5.10 -1.95 3.67
CA ASP A 40 -5.69 -0.62 3.80
C ASP A 40 -6.60 -0.27 2.62
N ILE A 41 -6.17 -0.63 1.40
CA ILE A 41 -6.86 -0.29 0.15
C ILE A 41 -6.93 -1.52 -0.77
N ILE A 42 -8.05 -1.62 -1.51
CA ILE A 42 -8.18 -2.47 -2.68
C ILE A 42 -8.39 -1.58 -3.90
N VAL A 43 -7.68 -1.87 -5.00
CA VAL A 43 -7.81 -1.14 -6.27
C VAL A 43 -7.75 -2.09 -7.46
N SER A 44 -8.56 -1.81 -8.49
CA SER A 44 -8.44 -2.44 -9.79
C SER A 44 -7.64 -1.54 -10.73
N VAL A 45 -6.54 -2.03 -11.27
CA VAL A 45 -5.66 -1.33 -12.23
C VAL A 45 -5.43 -2.23 -13.43
N ASN A 46 -5.95 -1.85 -14.60
CA ASN A 46 -5.80 -2.59 -15.87
C ASN A 46 -6.14 -4.10 -15.74
N SER A 47 -7.36 -4.37 -15.26
CA SER A 47 -7.87 -5.74 -15.04
C SER A 47 -7.10 -6.56 -14.02
N LYS A 48 -6.23 -5.95 -13.21
CA LYS A 48 -5.54 -6.59 -12.08
C LYS A 48 -5.94 -5.94 -10.78
N ILE A 49 -6.26 -6.77 -9.79
CA ILE A 49 -6.59 -6.32 -8.44
C ILE A 49 -5.32 -6.23 -7.61
N TYR A 50 -5.16 -5.14 -6.88
CA TYR A 50 -4.08 -4.92 -5.94
C TYR A 50 -4.63 -4.76 -4.53
N ALA A 51 -4.05 -5.49 -3.59
CA ALA A 51 -4.20 -5.26 -2.16
C ALA A 51 -3.02 -4.41 -1.70
N ILE A 52 -3.31 -3.30 -1.02
CA ILE A 52 -2.32 -2.26 -0.74
C ILE A 52 -2.26 -1.97 0.75
N GLU A 53 -1.06 -2.10 1.31
CA GLU A 53 -0.70 -1.51 2.60
C GLU A 53 -0.11 -0.10 2.37
N VAL A 54 -0.59 0.90 3.09
CA VAL A 54 -0.22 2.32 2.86
C VAL A 54 0.67 2.83 3.98
N LYS A 55 1.87 3.29 3.63
CA LYS A 55 2.80 3.93 4.57
C LYS A 55 3.20 5.33 4.11
N SER A 56 3.32 6.26 5.07
CA SER A 56 3.99 7.54 4.86
C SER A 56 5.39 7.53 5.47
N LEU A 57 6.41 7.86 4.68
CA LEU A 57 7.78 8.06 5.15
C LEU A 57 7.94 9.50 5.64
N LYS A 58 8.32 9.66 6.92
CA LYS A 58 8.86 10.91 7.45
C LYS A 58 10.39 10.94 7.43
N GLU A 59 11.02 9.78 7.49
CA GLU A 59 12.48 9.56 7.49
C GLU A 59 12.91 8.73 6.28
N LYS A 60 14.23 8.47 6.11
CA LYS A 60 14.78 7.76 4.94
C LYS A 60 14.28 6.32 4.78
N THR A 61 13.92 5.63 5.87
CA THR A 61 13.46 4.23 5.85
C THR A 61 12.31 4.04 6.82
N LYS A 62 11.28 3.27 6.44
CA LYS A 62 10.17 2.88 7.32
C LYS A 62 10.16 1.38 7.43
N TYR A 63 10.16 0.91 8.67
CA TYR A 63 10.03 -0.50 8.97
C TYR A 63 8.57 -0.92 8.86
N LEU A 64 8.32 -2.01 8.15
CA LEU A 64 7.03 -2.70 8.10
C LEU A 64 7.06 -3.81 9.14
N LYS A 65 6.00 -3.90 9.96
CA LYS A 65 5.90 -4.99 10.93
C LYS A 65 5.65 -6.30 10.17
N GLU A 66 6.18 -7.40 10.67
CA GLU A 66 6.02 -8.71 10.05
C GLU A 66 4.54 -9.11 9.92
N LYS A 67 3.73 -8.83 10.95
CA LYS A 67 2.28 -9.06 10.91
C LYS A 67 1.58 -8.31 9.78
N GLU A 68 1.91 -7.03 9.55
CA GLU A 68 1.29 -6.23 8.48
C GLU A 68 1.57 -6.85 7.10
N VAL A 69 2.82 -7.28 6.87
CA VAL A 69 3.20 -7.94 5.60
C VAL A 69 2.53 -9.30 5.48
N SER A 70 2.48 -10.09 6.55
CA SER A 70 1.82 -11.39 6.57
C SER A 70 0.33 -11.29 6.28
N ASP A 71 -0.38 -10.39 6.97
CA ASP A 71 -1.82 -10.18 6.78
C ASP A 71 -2.13 -9.73 5.35
N LEU A 72 -1.33 -8.81 4.81
CA LEU A 72 -1.46 -8.36 3.42
C LEU A 72 -1.31 -9.52 2.43
N VAL A 73 -0.29 -10.38 2.62
CA VAL A 73 -0.04 -11.53 1.73
C VAL A 73 -1.17 -12.55 1.82
N ILE A 74 -1.60 -12.91 3.03
CA ILE A 74 -2.70 -13.86 3.25
C ILE A 74 -3.97 -13.35 2.60
N PHE A 75 -4.34 -12.09 2.86
CA PHE A 75 -5.51 -11.48 2.24
C PHE A 75 -5.41 -11.52 0.72
N ALA A 76 -4.28 -11.10 0.16
CA ALA A 76 -4.09 -11.03 -1.28
C ALA A 76 -4.17 -12.41 -1.96
N GLN A 77 -3.64 -13.46 -1.33
CA GLN A 77 -3.72 -14.83 -1.84
C GLN A 77 -5.17 -15.35 -1.88
N LEU A 78 -5.94 -15.11 -0.82
CA LEU A 78 -7.34 -15.51 -0.73
C LEU A 78 -8.22 -14.70 -1.70
N PHE A 79 -8.00 -13.38 -1.77
CA PHE A 79 -8.77 -12.46 -2.60
C PHE A 79 -8.36 -12.48 -4.10
N LYS A 80 -7.30 -13.21 -4.46
CA LYS A 80 -6.72 -13.22 -5.82
C LYS A 80 -6.22 -11.83 -6.27
N ALA A 81 -5.62 -11.09 -5.34
CA ALA A 81 -5.01 -9.80 -5.58
C ALA A 81 -3.47 -9.87 -5.57
N THR A 82 -2.82 -8.85 -6.14
CA THR A 82 -1.37 -8.65 -6.03
C THR A 82 -1.06 -7.78 -4.81
N PRO A 83 -0.27 -8.26 -3.83
CA PRO A 83 0.08 -7.47 -2.65
C PRO A 83 1.21 -6.48 -2.95
N ILE A 84 1.01 -5.21 -2.63
CA ILE A 84 2.02 -4.15 -2.73
C ILE A 84 2.01 -3.25 -1.51
N ILE A 85 3.16 -2.62 -1.23
CA ILE A 85 3.26 -1.56 -0.22
C ILE A 85 3.32 -0.23 -0.96
N ALA A 86 2.33 0.63 -0.76
CA ALA A 86 2.33 1.99 -1.29
C ALA A 86 2.95 2.95 -0.27
N ILE A 87 3.84 3.81 -0.75
CA ILE A 87 4.68 4.66 0.07
C ILE A 87 4.56 6.10 -0.39
N LYS A 88 4.04 6.96 0.50
CA LYS A 88 4.08 8.41 0.34
C LYS A 88 5.38 8.93 0.91
N LYS A 89 6.25 9.45 0.05
CA LYS A 89 7.42 10.23 0.46
C LYS A 89 7.09 11.71 0.48
N LYS A 90 7.50 12.40 1.55
CA LYS A 90 7.34 13.87 1.64
C LYS A 90 8.12 14.51 0.49
N ARG A 91 7.48 15.42 -0.26
CA ARG A 91 8.03 16.15 -1.43
C ARG A 91 8.35 15.33 -2.69
N GLU A 92 8.61 14.02 -2.58
CA GLU A 92 8.92 13.16 -3.75
C GLU A 92 7.69 12.47 -4.36
N GLY A 93 6.56 12.43 -3.65
CA GLY A 93 5.32 11.84 -4.18
C GLY A 93 5.13 10.37 -3.83
N TRP A 94 4.47 9.63 -4.72
CA TRP A 94 4.01 8.27 -4.49
C TRP A 94 4.88 7.20 -5.16
N PHE A 95 5.25 6.21 -4.37
CA PHE A 95 6.01 5.04 -4.79
C PHE A 95 5.29 3.78 -4.34
N TYR A 96 5.70 2.63 -4.90
CA TYR A 96 5.32 1.34 -4.39
C TYR A 96 6.50 0.37 -4.43
N THR A 97 6.40 -0.70 -3.64
CA THR A 97 7.27 -1.86 -3.74
C THR A 97 6.45 -3.14 -3.69
N LYS A 98 6.93 -4.19 -4.34
CA LYS A 98 6.30 -5.51 -4.27
C LYS A 98 6.75 -6.18 -2.97
N VAL A 99 5.86 -6.97 -2.36
CA VAL A 99 6.22 -7.68 -1.12
C VAL A 99 7.46 -8.56 -1.30
N LYS A 100 7.62 -9.21 -2.46
CA LYS A 100 8.81 -10.03 -2.78
C LYS A 100 10.13 -9.26 -2.87
N ASP A 101 10.06 -7.94 -3.04
CA ASP A 101 11.24 -7.06 -3.16
C ASP A 101 11.60 -6.44 -1.80
N LEU A 102 10.90 -6.79 -0.71
CA LEU A 102 11.20 -6.35 0.65
C LEU A 102 12.44 -7.06 1.21
N ARG A 103 13.32 -6.30 1.86
CA ARG A 103 14.47 -6.88 2.58
C ARG A 103 14.06 -7.19 4.02
N LYS A 104 14.25 -8.44 4.46
CA LYS A 104 14.03 -8.84 5.86
C LYS A 104 15.09 -8.19 6.76
N THR A 105 14.67 -7.75 7.92
CA THR A 105 15.48 -7.12 8.97
C THR A 105 15.09 -7.75 10.32
N PRO A 106 15.91 -7.62 11.38
CA PRO A 106 15.57 -8.18 12.69
C PRO A 106 14.24 -7.68 13.27
N LYS A 107 13.76 -6.49 12.85
CA LYS A 107 12.54 -5.85 13.35
C LYS A 107 11.36 -5.89 12.36
N GLY A 108 11.47 -6.62 11.25
CA GLY A 108 10.45 -6.66 10.19
C GLY A 108 11.05 -6.50 8.81
N PHE A 109 10.53 -5.59 7.98
CA PHE A 109 11.02 -5.41 6.61
C PHE A 109 11.40 -3.96 6.28
N SER A 110 12.36 -3.77 5.37
CA SER A 110 12.71 -2.48 4.80
C SER A 110 12.47 -2.43 3.29
N THR A 111 12.12 -1.24 2.80
CA THR A 111 11.77 -1.00 1.40
C THR A 111 13.01 -0.52 0.64
N THR A 112 13.78 -1.44 0.06
CA THR A 112 15.02 -1.13 -0.66
C THR A 112 14.78 -0.73 -2.11
N LYS A 113 13.75 -1.32 -2.76
CA LYS A 113 13.41 -1.06 -4.16
C LYS A 113 12.07 -0.34 -4.26
N LEU A 114 12.11 0.97 -4.50
CA LEU A 114 10.91 1.79 -4.69
C LEU A 114 10.71 2.12 -6.17
N ILE A 115 9.50 1.89 -6.66
CA ILE A 115 9.08 2.14 -8.03
C ILE A 115 8.08 3.31 -8.00
N PRO A 116 8.23 4.33 -8.85
CA PRO A 116 7.21 5.39 -8.97
C PRO A 116 5.82 4.81 -9.23
N LEU A 117 4.80 5.26 -8.49
CA LEU A 117 3.44 4.73 -8.58
C LEU A 117 2.81 4.96 -9.95
N ASN A 118 3.21 6.01 -10.67
CA ASN A 118 2.76 6.25 -12.04
C ASN A 118 3.10 5.08 -12.98
N LYS A 119 4.16 4.29 -12.74
CA LYS A 119 4.46 3.08 -13.53
C LYS A 119 3.44 1.96 -13.33
N LEU A 120 2.73 1.96 -12.20
CA LEU A 120 1.60 1.06 -11.97
C LEU A 120 0.36 1.55 -12.74
N ILE A 121 0.06 2.84 -12.58
CA ILE A 121 -1.14 3.50 -13.12
C ILE A 121 -1.10 3.63 -14.65
N ALA A 122 0.06 3.95 -15.23
CA ALA A 122 0.24 4.31 -16.63
C ALA A 122 0.42 3.12 -17.58
N LYS A 123 0.36 1.88 -17.08
CA LYS A 123 0.18 0.73 -17.98
C LYS A 123 -1.16 0.96 -18.69
N LYS A 124 -1.16 1.30 -19.98
CA LYS A 124 -2.39 1.30 -20.77
C LYS A 124 -2.75 -0.16 -21.08
N LEU A 125 -4.05 -0.42 -21.19
CA LEU A 125 -4.58 -1.57 -21.92
C LEU A 125 -4.04 -1.56 -23.36
#